data_AF-A0A7S4RDM9-F1
#
_entry.id   AF-A0A7S4RDM9-F1
#
_cell.length_a   1.000
_cell.length_b   1.000
_cell.length_c   1.000
_cell.angle_alpha   90.00
_cell.angle_beta   90.00
_cell.angle_gamma   90.00
#
_symmetry.space_group_name_H-M   'P 1'
#
loop_
_entity.id
_entity.type
_entity.pdbx_description
1 polymer ?
#
loop_
_entity_poly.entity_id
_entity_poly.type
_entity_poly.pdbx_seq_one_letter_code
_entity_poly.pdbx_strand_id
1 'polypeptide(L)'
;SYVQFRHNVNSIISYMNVPLVQNLIRHLLDGSDRDFMEMYAIAILPQIRLCNPGVFDQMLDKLVFRKGKVDNPIDDVKLLQSVYSCLGITCEMVGEFRGRHDGCVDDTSFPDGAMP
;
A
#
# COMPACT_ATOMS: atom_id res chain seq x y z
N SER A 1 -25.05 -6.48 -16.48
CA SER A 1 -24.08 -6.78 -17.56
C SER A 1 -22.78 -7.30 -16.95
N TYR A 2 -22.09 -8.25 -17.58
CA TYR A 2 -20.79 -8.78 -17.12
C TYR A 2 -19.75 -7.67 -16.87
N VAL A 3 -19.77 -6.63 -17.70
CA VAL A 3 -18.90 -5.45 -17.56
C VAL A 3 -19.13 -4.71 -16.24
N GLN A 4 -20.39 -4.54 -15.83
CA GLN A 4 -20.73 -3.88 -14.56
C GLN A 4 -20.25 -4.70 -13.36
N PHE A 5 -20.41 -6.02 -13.42
CA PHE A 5 -19.96 -6.90 -12.35
C PHE A 5 -18.44 -6.84 -12.20
N ARG A 6 -17.71 -6.92 -13.32
CA ARG A 6 -16.24 -6.77 -13.34
C ARG A 6 -15.81 -5.43 -12.74
N HIS A 7 -16.47 -4.33 -13.12
CA HIS A 7 -16.19 -3.01 -12.58
C HIS A 7 -16.39 -2.97 -11.06
N ASN A 8 -17.53 -3.47 -10.56
CA ASN A 8 -17.83 -3.47 -9.12
C ASN A 8 -16.83 -4.32 -8.32
N VAL A 9 -16.43 -5.48 -8.83
CA VAL A 9 -15.42 -6.33 -8.18
C VAL A 9 -14.08 -5.61 -8.09
N ASN A 10 -13.65 -4.93 -9.16
CA ASN A 10 -12.41 -4.17 -9.15
C ASN A 10 -12.44 -3.03 -8.11
N SER A 11 -13.56 -2.31 -8.01
CA SER A 11 -13.72 -1.28 -6.97
C SER A 11 -13.63 -1.86 -5.56
N ILE A 12 -14.25 -3.03 -5.31
CA ILE A 12 -14.17 -3.69 -4.00
C ILE A 12 -12.73 -4.07 -3.66
N ILE A 13 -11.96 -4.60 -4.62
CA ILE A 13 -10.55 -4.96 -4.42
C ILE A 13 -9.72 -3.72 -4.04
N SER A 14 -9.91 -2.60 -4.77
CA SER A 14 -9.29 -1.32 -4.43
C SER A 14 -9.62 -0.89 -2.99
N TYR A 15 -10.90 -0.92 -2.59
CA TYR A 15 -11.29 -0.56 -1.22
C TYR A 15 -10.73 -1.50 -0.15
N MET A 16 -10.48 -2.77 -0.46
CA MET A 16 -9.83 -3.70 0.48
C MET A 16 -8.34 -3.39 0.67
N ASN A 17 -7.69 -2.76 -0.31
CA ASN A 17 -6.28 -2.35 -0.19
C ASN A 17 -6.11 -1.20 0.80
N VAL A 18 -7.10 -0.32 0.93
CA VAL A 18 -7.07 0.84 1.85
C VAL A 18 -6.77 0.42 3.30
N PRO A 19 -7.57 -0.44 3.96
CA PRO A 19 -7.28 -0.84 5.34
C PRO A 19 -6.00 -1.66 5.47
N LEU A 20 -5.58 -2.42 4.46
CA LEU A 20 -4.31 -3.15 4.49
C LEU A 20 -3.11 -2.18 4.51
N VAL A 21 -3.13 -1.18 3.64
CA VAL A 21 -2.10 -0.14 3.55
C VAL A 21 -2.10 0.73 4.81
N GLN A 22 -3.28 1.16 5.29
CA GLN A 22 -3.39 1.94 6.52
C GLN A 22 -2.79 1.23 7.74
N ASN A 23 -3.10 -0.05 7.93
CA ASN A 23 -2.56 -0.82 9.05
C ASN A 23 -1.07 -1.09 8.88
N LEU A 24 -0.60 -1.37 7.65
CA LEU A 24 0.83 -1.50 7.38
C LEU A 24 1.58 -0.22 7.78
N ILE A 25 1.12 0.95 7.31
CA ILE A 25 1.74 2.25 7.63
C ILE A 25 1.71 2.51 9.13
N ARG A 26 0.60 2.21 9.80
CA ARG A 26 0.48 2.36 11.26
C ARG A 26 1.57 1.58 11.98
N HIS A 27 1.75 0.29 11.67
CA HIS A 27 2.75 -0.53 12.34
C HIS A 27 4.18 -0.17 11.93
N LEU A 28 4.37 0.29 10.69
CA LEU A 28 5.66 0.76 10.17
C LEU A 28 6.11 2.06 10.88
N LEU A 29 5.19 3.01 11.13
CA LEU A 29 5.48 4.28 11.79
C LEU A 29 5.49 4.22 13.33
N ASP A 30 4.66 3.38 13.93
CA ASP A 30 4.61 3.22 15.39
C ASP A 30 5.76 2.31 15.89
N GLY A 31 6.21 1.37 15.04
CA GLY A 31 7.35 0.49 15.33
C GLY A 31 7.15 -0.47 16.51
N SER A 32 5.92 -0.54 17.04
CA SER A 32 5.57 -1.24 18.28
C SER A 32 5.41 -2.75 18.09
N ASP A 33 4.91 -3.18 16.93
CA ASP A 33 4.66 -4.59 16.64
C ASP A 33 5.05 -4.96 15.22
N ARG A 34 6.13 -5.74 15.12
CA ARG A 34 6.73 -6.18 13.86
C ARG A 34 6.00 -7.36 13.25
N ASP A 35 5.33 -8.17 14.07
CA ASP A 35 4.61 -9.35 13.59
C ASP A 35 3.36 -8.90 12.83
N PHE A 36 2.64 -7.89 13.35
CA PHE A 36 1.55 -7.27 12.60
C PHE A 36 2.03 -6.55 11.35
N MET A 37 3.16 -5.84 11.42
CA MET A 37 3.74 -5.21 10.23
C MET A 37 4.05 -6.25 9.15
N GLU A 38 4.70 -7.35 9.50
CA GLU A 38 5.01 -8.46 8.59
C GLU A 38 3.73 -9.09 8.02
N MET A 39 2.73 -9.32 8.85
CA MET A 39 1.43 -9.86 8.43
C MET A 39 0.76 -8.98 7.36
N TYR A 40 0.66 -7.66 7.61
CA TYR A 40 0.07 -6.73 6.65
C TYR A 40 0.93 -6.57 5.39
N ALA A 41 2.26 -6.64 5.52
CA ALA A 41 3.17 -6.63 4.38
C ALA A 41 2.92 -7.84 3.47
N ILE A 42 2.89 -9.06 4.03
CA ILE A 42 2.65 -10.29 3.25
C ILE A 42 1.27 -10.27 2.58
N ALA A 43 0.27 -9.62 3.17
CA ALA A 43 -1.06 -9.49 2.59
C ALA A 43 -1.08 -8.60 1.32
N ILE A 44 -0.31 -7.51 1.30
CA ILE A 44 -0.36 -6.52 0.20
C ILE A 44 0.74 -6.74 -0.85
N LEU A 45 1.89 -7.31 -0.46
CA LEU A 45 3.04 -7.52 -1.34
C LEU A 45 2.73 -8.25 -2.66
N PRO A 46 1.88 -9.30 -2.70
CA PRO A 46 1.52 -9.95 -3.96
C PRO A 46 0.87 -8.99 -4.97
N GLN A 47 0.06 -8.03 -4.49
CA GLN A 47 -0.53 -7.01 -5.35
C GLN A 47 0.51 -5.99 -5.80
N ILE A 48 1.41 -5.58 -4.89
CA ILE A 48 2.53 -4.69 -5.22
C ILE A 48 3.43 -5.29 -6.30
N ARG A 49 3.65 -6.62 -6.29
CA ARG A 49 4.43 -7.31 -7.33
C ARG A 49 3.85 -7.12 -8.73
N LEU A 50 2.52 -7.10 -8.85
CA LEU A 50 1.83 -6.88 -10.13
C LEU A 50 2.01 -5.44 -10.61
N CYS A 51 2.10 -4.49 -9.69
CA CYS A 51 2.30 -3.08 -10.00
C CYS A 51 3.75 -2.73 -10.32
N ASN A 52 4.67 -3.11 -9.44
CA ASN A 52 6.09 -2.80 -9.55
C ASN A 52 6.94 -3.88 -8.85
N PRO A 53 7.57 -4.79 -9.63
CA PRO A 53 8.44 -5.83 -9.08
C PRO A 53 9.61 -5.28 -8.25
N GLY A 54 10.16 -4.12 -8.60
CA GLY A 54 11.27 -3.51 -7.88
C GLY A 54 10.86 -2.97 -6.50
N VAL A 55 9.66 -2.41 -6.37
CA VAL A 55 9.08 -2.01 -5.06
C VAL A 55 8.80 -3.25 -4.22
N PHE A 56 8.26 -4.30 -4.82
CA PHE A 56 8.02 -5.58 -4.16
C PHE A 56 9.29 -6.18 -3.58
N ASP A 57 10.37 -6.30 -4.37
CA ASP A 57 11.62 -6.92 -3.91
C ASP A 57 12.23 -6.13 -2.74
N GLN A 58 12.19 -4.79 -2.80
CA GLN A 58 12.67 -3.92 -1.72
C GLN A 58 11.86 -4.08 -0.44
N MET A 59 10.53 -4.09 -0.53
CA MET A 59 9.67 -4.20 0.64
C MET A 59 9.67 -5.61 1.24
N LEU A 60 9.71 -6.65 0.40
CA LEU A 60 9.81 -8.03 0.87
C LEU A 60 11.09 -8.25 1.68
N ASP A 61 12.23 -7.75 1.18
CA ASP A 61 13.50 -7.85 1.90
C ASP A 61 13.44 -7.12 3.25
N LYS A 62 12.98 -5.86 3.26
CA LYS A 62 12.92 -5.03 4.48
C LYS A 62 11.93 -5.52 5.52
N LEU A 63 10.69 -5.79 5.10
CA LEU A 63 9.56 -6.02 6.00
C LEU A 63 9.48 -7.48 6.45
N VAL A 64 9.85 -8.43 5.58
CA VAL A 64 9.72 -9.87 5.84
C VAL A 64 11.09 -10.49 6.14
N PHE A 65 12.03 -10.50 5.19
CA PHE A 65 13.29 -11.24 5.37
C PHE A 65 14.19 -10.65 6.47
N ARG A 66 14.20 -9.32 6.64
CA ARG A 66 14.94 -8.65 7.71
C ARG A 66 14.15 -8.49 9.01
N LYS A 67 12.98 -9.16 9.15
CA LYS A 67 12.08 -9.08 10.31
C LYS A 67 11.75 -7.63 10.69
N GLY A 68 11.38 -6.84 9.69
CA GLY A 68 10.94 -5.47 9.93
C GLY A 68 12.00 -4.53 10.48
N LYS A 69 13.27 -4.70 10.09
CA LYS A 69 14.30 -3.68 10.33
C LYS A 69 14.08 -2.54 9.35
N VAL A 70 13.26 -1.59 9.79
CA VAL A 70 12.93 -0.36 9.08
C VAL A 70 13.91 0.73 9.52
N ASP A 71 14.85 1.09 8.64
CA ASP A 71 15.87 2.11 8.94
C ASP A 71 15.31 3.53 8.80
N ASN A 72 14.44 3.76 7.80
CA ASN A 72 13.75 5.02 7.60
C ASN A 72 12.26 4.77 7.27
N PRO A 73 11.39 4.78 8.29
CA PRO A 73 9.95 4.57 8.12
C PRO A 73 9.30 5.49 7.09
N ILE A 74 9.76 6.74 6.98
CA ILE A 74 9.15 7.73 6.09
C ILE A 74 9.46 7.42 4.62
N ASP A 75 10.69 6.99 4.32
CA ASP A 75 11.06 6.62 2.96
C ASP A 75 10.35 5.34 2.52
N ASP A 76 10.13 4.40 3.44
CA ASP A 76 9.39 3.18 3.16
C ASP A 76 7.90 3.44 2.92
N VAL A 77 7.30 4.42 3.62
CA VAL A 77 5.94 4.89 3.33
C VAL A 77 5.87 5.57 1.95
N LYS A 78 6.84 6.41 1.59
CA LYS A 78 6.90 7.02 0.25
C LYS A 78 7.07 5.99 -0.85
N LEU A 79 7.87 4.96 -0.60
CA LEU A 79 8.03 3.83 -1.51
C LEU A 79 6.68 3.09 -1.69
N LEU A 80 5.89 2.94 -0.63
CA LEU A 80 4.54 2.34 -0.68
C LEU A 80 3.55 3.22 -1.45
N GLN A 81 3.61 4.53 -1.25
CA GLN A 81 2.77 5.50 -1.93
C GLN A 81 2.98 5.50 -3.45
N SER A 82 4.20 5.19 -3.91
CA SER A 82 4.51 5.12 -5.34
C SER A 82 3.69 4.09 -6.14
N VAL A 83 3.02 3.15 -5.47
CA VAL A 83 2.18 2.11 -6.13
C VAL A 83 0.68 2.30 -5.89
N TYR A 84 0.24 3.38 -5.23
CA TYR A 84 -1.17 3.62 -4.89
C TYR A 84 -2.09 3.67 -6.10
N SER A 85 -1.68 4.39 -7.15
CA SER A 85 -2.45 4.51 -8.38
C SER A 85 -2.75 3.14 -9.01
N CYS A 86 -1.75 2.24 -9.05
CA CYS A 86 -1.95 0.86 -9.52
C CYS A 86 -2.78 0.00 -8.56
N LEU A 87 -2.68 0.23 -7.26
CA LEU A 87 -3.55 -0.41 -6.25
C LEU A 87 -4.98 0.15 -6.26
N GLY A 88 -5.25 1.17 -7.08
CA GLY A 88 -6.54 1.82 -7.24
C GLY A 88 -6.96 2.60 -5.99
N ILE A 89 -6.01 3.10 -5.21
CA ILE A 89 -6.27 3.87 -3.98
C ILE A 89 -5.61 5.24 -4.09
N THR A 90 -6.10 6.20 -3.29
CA THR A 90 -5.54 7.56 -3.23
C THR A 90 -5.01 7.89 -1.84
N CYS A 91 -4.17 8.92 -1.75
CA CYS A 91 -3.68 9.49 -0.52
C CYS A 91 -4.83 9.88 0.42
N GLU A 92 -5.93 10.42 -0.11
CA GLU A 92 -7.12 10.76 0.68
C GLU A 92 -7.79 9.52 1.29
N MET A 93 -7.90 8.43 0.52
CA MET A 93 -8.48 7.18 1.03
C MET A 93 -7.64 6.58 2.16
N VAL A 94 -6.31 6.63 2.04
CA VAL A 94 -5.40 6.12 3.08
C VAL A 94 -5.38 7.06 4.29
N GLY A 95 -5.36 8.37 4.06
CA GLY A 95 -5.32 9.40 5.10
C GLY A 95 -3.96 9.51 5.80
N GLU A 96 -3.92 10.34 6.84
CA GLU A 96 -2.70 10.63 7.59
C GLU A 96 -2.60 9.86 8.91
N PHE A 97 -1.38 9.49 9.29
CA PHE A 97 -1.13 8.89 10.60
C PHE A 97 -0.74 9.93 11.64
N ARG A 98 -1.58 10.13 12.68
CA ARG A 98 -1.35 11.07 13.80
C ARG A 98 -1.04 12.53 13.35
N GLY A 99 -1.64 12.98 12.25
CA GLY A 99 -1.39 14.32 11.68
C GLY A 99 0.02 14.49 11.11
N ARG A 100 0.74 13.39 10.88
CA ARG A 100 2.01 13.39 10.16
C ARG A 100 1.68 13.35 8.68
N HIS A 101 1.65 14.52 8.08
CA HIS A 101 1.60 14.67 6.64
C HIS A 101 2.99 14.32 6.09
N ASP A 102 3.11 13.15 5.48
CA ASP A 102 4.34 12.62 4.87
C ASP A 102 4.58 13.18 3.46
N GLY A 103 3.72 14.09 3.00
CA GLY A 103 3.75 14.66 1.66
C GLY A 103 3.25 13.68 0.60
N CYS A 104 2.31 12.78 0.94
CA CYS A 104 1.64 11.92 -0.02
C CYS A 104 1.03 12.76 -1.16
N VAL A 105 1.37 12.40 -2.40
CA VAL A 105 0.83 13.02 -3.62
C VAL A 105 0.36 11.90 -4.54
N ASP A 106 -0.89 11.98 -4.98
CA ASP A 106 -1.47 11.02 -5.91
C ASP A 106 -0.85 11.16 -7.30
N ASP A 107 -0.47 10.03 -7.88
CA ASP A 107 -0.10 9.97 -9.28
C ASP A 107 -1.35 9.88 -10.15
N THR A 108 -1.58 10.92 -10.96
CA THR A 108 -2.74 11.05 -11.87
C THR A 108 -2.69 10.11 -13.08
N SER A 109 -1.67 9.26 -13.18
CA SER A 109 -1.49 8.30 -14.27
C SER A 109 -2.60 7.24 -14.39
N PHE A 110 -3.36 6.99 -13.31
CA PHE A 110 -4.52 6.10 -13.31
C PHE A 110 -5.74 6.82 -12.70
N PRO A 111 -6.78 7.14 -13.50
CA PRO A 111 -7.99 7.76 -12.98
C PRO A 111 -8.79 6.78 -12.11
N ASP A 112 -9.54 7.30 -11.14
CA ASP A 112 -10.38 6.53 -10.22
C ASP A 112 -11.17 5.41 -10.92
N GLY A 113 -10.95 4.16 -10.49
CA GLY A 113 -11.62 2.98 -11.05
C GLY A 113 -10.95 2.35 -12.27
N ALA A 114 -9.85 2.90 -12.78
CA ALA A 114 -9.04 2.29 -13.83
C ALA A 114 -7.90 1.43 -13.24
N MET A 115 -8.25 0.27 -12.66
CA MET A 115 -7.28 -0.83 -12.61
C MET A 115 -7.14 -1.44 -14.02
N PRO A 116 -5.93 -1.87 -14.43
CA PRO A 116 -5.75 -2.65 -15.65
C PRO A 116 -6.58 -3.95 -15.69
#